data_AF-H8N1J7-F1
#
_entry.id   AF-H8N1J7-F1
#
_cell.length_a   1.000
_cell.length_b   1.000
_cell.length_c   1.000
_cell.angle_alpha   90.00
_cell.angle_beta   90.00
_cell.angle_gamma   90.00
#
_symmetry.space_group_name_H-M   'P 1'
#
loop_
_entity.id
_entity.type
_entity.pdbx_description
1 polymer ?
#
loop_
_entity_poly.entity_id
_entity_poly.type
_entity_poly.pdbx_seq_one_letter_code
_entity_poly.pdbx_strand_id
1 'polypeptide(L)'
;MSAYRILASAAVWLSSAVALAAPPSSPRLPASAAAPGFTLDYARTLEQSGMVFVPYEEQNRGPLYYTQYTQVPTGTASVGDFRRIIVNLRPTAQVQGLYLPFVNQYGILDANISPIPAYGDCQPTQAVKDFLSFMPVGYRPALVASSHPVVCAVSLYFPSVYEQTVKDFIAAQPVLTLDATVPLCEPTSLRMDVNAINLALQTAGVLQVSGAGVWTGNQWDVIFESVRLTQTSPQLFATQDPQEGWRAYVQLFQLDPAAETATMSAANAQQRIFMCIPRPLHIRFGQVAEP
;
A
#
# COMPACT_ATOMS: atom_id res chain seq x y z
N MET A 1 -17.16 0.93 86.67
CA MET A 1 -15.96 1.78 86.50
C MET A 1 -14.98 0.96 85.67
N SER A 2 -14.44 1.34 84.50
CA SER A 2 -14.36 2.59 83.75
C SER A 2 -14.30 2.21 82.26
N ALA A 3 -14.73 3.13 81.41
CA ALA A 3 -14.69 3.04 79.96
C ALA A 3 -13.38 3.65 79.38
N TYR A 4 -13.21 3.47 78.06
CA TYR A 4 -12.38 4.25 77.13
C TYR A 4 -10.85 4.01 77.20
N ARG A 5 -10.03 3.96 76.13
CA ARG A 5 -10.10 4.30 74.69
C ARG A 5 -8.71 3.94 74.07
N ILE A 6 -8.57 4.04 72.72
CA ILE A 6 -7.35 4.50 71.97
C ILE A 6 -6.19 3.47 71.87
N LEU A 7 -5.54 3.09 70.75
CA LEU A 7 -5.37 3.51 69.34
C LEU A 7 -4.89 2.26 68.54
N ALA A 8 -5.43 1.92 67.36
CA ALA A 8 -5.01 2.34 66.02
C ALA A 8 -3.51 2.15 65.68
N SER A 9 -3.21 1.13 64.86
CA SER A 9 -2.18 1.12 63.79
C SER A 9 -2.24 -0.21 63.03
N ALA A 10 -3.03 -0.28 61.97
CA ALA A 10 -3.02 -1.39 61.01
C ALA A 10 -2.21 -0.94 59.78
N ALA A 11 -1.01 -1.49 59.62
CA ALA A 11 -0.25 -1.42 58.38
C ALA A 11 -0.62 -2.62 57.52
N VAL A 12 -1.57 -2.43 56.60
CA VAL A 12 -1.91 -3.39 55.56
C VAL A 12 -0.92 -3.22 54.42
N TRP A 13 0.01 -4.17 54.29
CA TRP A 13 0.80 -4.37 53.07
C TRP A 13 -0.12 -4.93 51.98
N LEU A 14 -0.47 -4.09 51.01
CA LEU A 14 -1.14 -4.51 49.78
C LEU A 14 -0.11 -4.99 48.76
N SER A 15 -0.15 -6.29 48.47
CA SER A 15 0.56 -6.95 47.39
C SER A 15 0.12 -6.38 46.04
N SER A 16 1.00 -5.66 45.35
CA SER A 16 0.77 -5.27 43.95
C SER A 16 1.01 -6.47 43.05
N ALA A 17 -0.07 -7.07 42.55
CA ALA A 17 -0.01 -7.97 41.40
C ALA A 17 0.33 -7.14 40.15
N VAL A 18 1.56 -7.28 39.66
CA VAL A 18 1.97 -6.74 38.35
C VAL A 18 1.32 -7.61 37.29
N ALA A 19 0.19 -7.14 36.77
CA ALA A 19 -0.38 -7.66 35.53
C ALA A 19 0.60 -7.32 34.39
N LEU A 20 1.24 -8.34 33.83
CA LEU A 20 1.95 -8.27 32.56
C LEU A 20 0.92 -7.94 31.46
N ALA A 21 0.74 -6.65 31.19
CA ALA A 21 0.01 -6.18 30.03
C ALA A 21 0.79 -6.59 28.78
N ALA A 22 0.24 -7.51 28.01
CA ALA A 22 0.68 -7.77 26.64
C ALA A 22 0.64 -6.44 25.85
N PRO A 23 1.62 -6.17 24.97
CA PRO A 23 1.59 -4.97 24.15
C PRO A 23 0.32 -4.96 23.30
N PRO A 24 -0.33 -3.79 23.11
CA PRO A 24 -1.49 -3.70 22.26
C PRO A 24 -1.08 -4.11 20.84
N SER A 25 -1.67 -5.21 20.37
CA SER A 25 -1.67 -5.58 18.96
C SER A 25 -2.06 -4.35 18.15
N SER A 26 -1.19 -3.93 17.23
CA SER A 26 -1.45 -2.85 16.28
C SER A 26 -2.86 -3.00 15.69
N PRO A 27 -3.63 -1.92 15.54
CA PRO A 27 -4.92 -2.01 14.89
C PRO A 27 -4.70 -2.55 13.48
N ARG A 28 -5.16 -3.78 13.21
CA ARG A 28 -5.40 -4.25 11.85
C ARG A 28 -6.38 -3.25 11.26
N LEU A 29 -5.88 -2.41 10.34
CA LEU A 29 -6.75 -1.63 9.47
C LEU A 29 -7.75 -2.62 8.85
N PRO A 30 -9.06 -2.37 8.94
CA PRO A 30 -10.01 -3.16 8.18
C PRO A 30 -9.59 -3.06 6.71
N ALA A 31 -9.60 -4.18 5.99
CA ALA A 31 -9.51 -4.15 4.55
C ALA A 31 -10.56 -3.14 4.07
N SER A 32 -10.09 -2.01 3.53
CA SER A 32 -10.96 -0.95 3.06
C SER A 32 -11.84 -1.57 1.99
N ALA A 33 -13.14 -1.72 2.28
CA ALA A 33 -14.13 -1.89 1.24
C ALA A 33 -13.99 -0.64 0.36
N ALA A 34 -13.35 -0.79 -0.80
CA ALA A 34 -13.19 0.28 -1.76
C ALA A 34 -14.58 0.85 -2.02
N ALA A 35 -14.75 2.16 -1.84
CA ALA A 35 -15.99 2.82 -2.17
C ALA A 35 -16.38 2.48 -3.62
N PRO A 36 -17.65 2.15 -3.90
CA PRO A 36 -18.07 1.75 -5.24
C PRO A 36 -17.59 2.78 -6.28
N GLY A 37 -16.83 2.32 -7.28
CA GLY A 37 -16.21 3.15 -8.32
C GLY A 37 -14.73 3.50 -8.15
N PHE A 38 -14.06 3.03 -7.09
CA PHE A 38 -12.60 3.21 -6.89
C PHE A 38 -11.81 1.88 -6.84
N THR A 39 -12.43 0.77 -7.21
CA THR A 39 -11.72 -0.51 -7.41
C THR A 39 -10.82 -0.41 -8.64
N LEU A 40 -9.57 -0.85 -8.54
CA LEU A 40 -8.61 -0.84 -9.65
C LEU A 40 -8.80 -2.06 -10.57
N ASP A 41 -8.81 -1.82 -11.88
CA ASP A 41 -8.89 -2.84 -12.92
C ASP A 41 -7.49 -3.13 -13.48
N TYR A 42 -6.80 -4.05 -12.81
CA TYR A 42 -5.44 -4.44 -13.17
C TYR A 42 -5.35 -5.12 -14.54
N ALA A 43 -6.43 -5.73 -15.05
CA ALA A 43 -6.42 -6.35 -16.38
C ALA A 43 -6.26 -5.33 -17.51
N ARG A 44 -6.59 -4.06 -17.24
CA ARG A 44 -6.43 -2.92 -18.16
C ARG A 44 -5.20 -2.07 -17.84
N THR A 45 -4.23 -2.61 -17.10
CA THR A 45 -2.97 -1.91 -16.81
C THR A 45 -2.23 -1.56 -18.11
N LEU A 46 -1.74 -0.33 -18.20
CA LEU A 46 -0.91 0.14 -19.30
C LEU A 46 0.49 0.45 -18.78
N GLU A 47 1.51 -0.14 -19.41
CA GLU A 47 2.92 0.08 -19.08
C GLU A 47 3.65 0.61 -20.32
N GLN A 48 4.17 1.84 -20.26
CA GLN A 48 4.99 2.42 -21.34
C GLN A 48 5.93 3.50 -20.81
N SER A 49 7.14 3.60 -21.35
CA SER A 49 8.05 4.74 -21.10
C SER A 49 8.31 5.03 -19.61
N GLY A 50 8.37 3.98 -18.79
CA GLY A 50 8.55 4.10 -17.33
C GLY A 50 7.34 4.65 -16.57
N MET A 51 6.15 4.59 -17.17
CA MET A 51 4.86 4.89 -16.55
C MET A 51 4.01 3.63 -16.47
N VAL A 52 3.27 3.48 -15.37
CA VAL A 52 2.31 2.40 -15.14
C VAL A 52 0.97 3.03 -14.76
N PHE A 53 -0.04 2.85 -15.59
CA PHE A 53 -1.39 3.33 -15.33
C PHE A 53 -2.31 2.15 -15.05
N VAL A 54 -3.06 2.25 -13.94
CA VAL A 54 -4.09 1.27 -13.58
C VAL A 54 -5.43 1.99 -13.50
N PRO A 55 -6.37 1.76 -14.43
CA PRO A 55 -7.67 2.43 -14.38
C PRO A 55 -8.52 1.89 -13.23
N TYR A 56 -9.47 2.70 -12.77
CA TYR A 56 -10.60 2.20 -12.01
C TYR A 56 -11.53 1.39 -12.92
N GLU A 57 -12.22 0.42 -12.34
CA GLU A 57 -13.26 -0.35 -13.03
C GLU A 57 -14.24 0.58 -13.74
N GLU A 58 -14.58 0.22 -14.98
CA GLU A 58 -15.54 0.94 -15.84
C GLU A 58 -15.14 2.38 -16.23
N GLN A 59 -13.95 2.82 -15.83
CA GLN A 59 -13.46 4.16 -16.13
C GLN A 59 -12.15 4.11 -16.89
N ASN A 60 -11.78 5.24 -17.49
CA ASN A 60 -10.41 5.47 -17.99
C ASN A 60 -9.69 6.50 -17.11
N ARG A 61 -10.02 6.48 -15.82
CA ARG A 61 -9.47 7.32 -14.76
C ARG A 61 -8.79 6.43 -13.75
N GLY A 62 -7.64 6.83 -13.20
CA GLY A 62 -6.91 6.00 -12.25
C GLY A 62 -5.58 6.61 -11.83
N PRO A 63 -4.88 5.99 -10.87
CA PRO A 63 -3.52 6.35 -10.51
C PRO A 63 -2.54 6.08 -11.67
N LEU A 64 -1.56 6.97 -11.79
CA LEU A 64 -0.42 6.81 -12.68
C LEU A 64 0.88 6.81 -11.85
N TYR A 65 1.57 5.68 -11.90
CA TYR A 65 2.83 5.44 -11.21
C TYR A 65 4.00 5.62 -12.17
N TYR A 66 5.18 5.91 -11.61
CA TYR A 66 6.40 6.11 -12.38
C TYR A 66 7.49 5.18 -11.85
N THR A 67 8.28 4.60 -12.75
CA THR A 67 9.32 3.65 -12.40
C THR A 67 10.72 4.27 -12.40
N GLN A 68 10.86 5.47 -12.98
CA GLN A 68 12.13 6.16 -13.13
C GLN A 68 12.04 7.62 -12.71
N TYR A 69 13.09 8.09 -12.04
CA TYR A 69 13.16 9.42 -11.47
C TYR A 69 14.51 10.07 -11.78
N THR A 70 14.51 11.39 -11.84
CA THR A 70 15.70 12.21 -12.03
C THR A 70 15.68 13.38 -11.07
N GLN A 71 16.85 13.79 -10.60
CA GLN A 71 16.99 15.01 -9.82
C GLN A 71 17.10 16.22 -10.74
N VAL A 72 16.32 17.26 -10.44
CA VAL A 72 16.23 18.50 -11.21
C VAL A 72 16.44 19.67 -10.24
N PRO A 73 17.64 20.29 -10.23
CA PRO A 73 17.87 21.48 -9.43
C PRO A 73 17.05 22.65 -9.96
N THR A 74 16.53 23.48 -9.05
CA THR A 74 16.05 24.81 -9.39
C THR A 74 17.22 25.73 -9.70
N GLY A 75 16.91 26.92 -10.24
CA GLY A 75 17.85 28.03 -10.21
C GLY A 75 18.29 28.38 -8.79
N THR A 76 19.37 29.13 -8.68
CA THR A 76 19.93 29.58 -7.41
C THR A 76 19.19 30.82 -6.92
N ALA A 77 18.52 30.71 -5.78
CA ALA A 77 17.97 31.87 -5.06
C ALA A 77 19.06 32.50 -4.18
N SER A 78 19.03 33.82 -4.05
CA SER A 78 20.11 34.60 -3.43
C SER A 78 19.58 35.60 -2.41
N VAL A 79 20.19 35.63 -1.22
CA VAL A 79 19.97 36.66 -0.19
C VAL A 79 21.32 37.06 0.39
N GLY A 80 21.84 38.23 0.00
CA GLY A 80 23.21 38.63 0.29
C GLY A 80 24.22 37.58 -0.22
N ASP A 81 25.11 37.14 0.67
CA ASP A 81 26.09 36.08 0.40
C ASP A 81 25.56 34.65 0.60
N PHE A 82 24.29 34.49 0.97
CA PHE A 82 23.67 33.18 1.07
C PHE A 82 22.95 32.80 -0.22
N ARG A 83 23.08 31.54 -0.58
CA ARG A 83 22.47 30.91 -1.74
C ARG A 83 21.61 29.74 -1.30
N ARG A 84 20.58 29.46 -2.09
CA ARG A 84 19.71 28.30 -1.95
C ARG A 84 19.46 27.66 -3.30
N ILE A 85 19.60 26.35 -3.37
CA ILE A 85 19.11 25.52 -4.48
C ILE A 85 18.15 24.49 -3.92
N ILE A 86 16.98 24.33 -4.56
CA ILE A 86 16.09 23.22 -4.27
C ILE A 86 16.36 22.14 -5.31
N VAL A 87 16.67 20.93 -4.88
CA VAL A 87 16.79 19.78 -5.77
C VAL A 87 15.49 19.00 -5.71
N ASN A 88 14.79 18.91 -6.84
CA ASN A 88 13.52 18.20 -6.95
C ASN A 88 13.74 16.81 -7.52
N LEU A 89 13.19 15.77 -6.92
CA LEU A 89 13.07 14.46 -7.55
C LEU A 89 11.79 14.42 -8.39
N ARG A 90 11.93 14.26 -9.69
CA ARG A 90 10.82 14.27 -10.66
C ARG A 90 10.78 12.97 -11.46
N PRO A 91 9.60 12.48 -11.86
CA PRO A 91 9.51 11.40 -12.82
C PRO A 91 10.24 11.74 -14.11
N THR A 92 11.08 10.82 -14.58
CA THR A 92 11.87 11.03 -15.80
C THR A 92 10.97 11.24 -17.01
N ALA A 93 9.85 10.51 -17.10
CA ALA A 93 8.86 10.66 -18.17
C ALA A 93 8.23 12.07 -18.25
N GLN A 94 8.07 12.75 -17.11
CA GLN A 94 7.58 14.13 -17.07
C GLN A 94 8.65 15.11 -17.59
N VAL A 95 9.90 14.90 -17.19
CA VAL A 95 11.03 15.75 -17.63
C VAL A 95 11.31 15.60 -19.12
N GLN A 96 11.17 14.39 -19.66
CA GLN A 96 11.36 14.08 -21.08
C GLN A 96 10.14 14.39 -21.95
N GLY A 97 9.04 14.89 -21.38
CA GLY A 97 7.82 15.20 -22.14
C GLY A 97 7.07 13.97 -22.66
N LEU A 98 7.29 12.78 -22.09
CA LEU A 98 6.64 11.52 -22.47
C LEU A 98 5.24 11.36 -21.84
N TYR A 99 4.96 12.09 -20.76
CA TYR A 99 3.68 12.03 -20.05
C TYR A 99 2.47 12.43 -20.92
N LEU A 100 2.51 13.61 -21.56
CA LEU A 100 1.37 14.09 -22.36
C LEU A 100 1.07 13.16 -23.56
N PRO A 101 2.07 12.70 -24.34
CA PRO A 101 1.82 11.68 -25.38
C PRO A 101 1.15 10.43 -24.84
N PHE A 102 1.62 9.88 -23.72
CA PHE A 102 1.05 8.68 -23.11
C PHE A 102 -0.41 8.89 -22.69
N VAL A 103 -0.68 9.97 -21.96
CA VAL A 103 -2.04 10.29 -21.49
C VAL A 103 -2.99 10.52 -22.67
N ASN A 104 -2.56 11.25 -23.70
CA ASN A 104 -3.38 11.54 -24.87
C ASN A 104 -3.62 10.31 -25.74
N GLN A 105 -2.57 9.48 -25.95
CA GLN A 105 -2.66 8.26 -26.77
C GLN A 105 -3.70 7.28 -26.22
N TYR A 106 -3.77 7.14 -24.89
CA TYR A 106 -4.67 6.21 -24.22
C TYR A 106 -5.92 6.88 -23.64
N GLY A 107 -6.12 8.19 -23.85
CA GLY A 107 -7.27 8.94 -23.32
C GLY A 107 -7.37 8.94 -21.79
N ILE A 108 -6.24 8.87 -21.09
CA ILE A 108 -6.17 8.69 -19.64
C ILE A 108 -6.66 9.95 -18.92
N LEU A 109 -7.46 9.75 -17.88
CA LEU A 109 -7.77 10.78 -16.89
C LEU A 109 -6.93 10.53 -15.64
N ASP A 110 -5.77 11.19 -15.52
CA ASP A 110 -4.91 11.02 -14.36
C ASP A 110 -5.64 11.50 -13.09
N ALA A 111 -5.70 10.64 -12.08
CA ALA A 111 -6.29 10.97 -10.79
C ALA A 111 -5.43 11.97 -9.98
N ASN A 112 -4.22 12.31 -10.44
CA ASN A 112 -3.25 13.21 -9.80
C ASN A 112 -2.96 12.81 -8.35
N ILE A 113 -2.98 11.51 -8.08
CA ILE A 113 -2.65 10.96 -6.76
C ILE A 113 -1.13 11.05 -6.57
N SER A 114 -0.67 11.18 -5.32
CA SER A 114 0.76 11.16 -5.02
C SER A 114 1.43 9.95 -5.68
N PRO A 115 2.53 10.14 -6.42
CA PRO A 115 3.22 9.04 -7.11
C PRO A 115 3.95 8.11 -6.14
N ILE A 116 4.11 8.51 -4.87
CA ILE A 116 4.64 7.63 -3.82
C ILE A 116 3.46 6.94 -3.11
N PRO A 117 3.44 5.61 -3.03
CA PRO A 117 2.48 4.88 -2.20
C PRO A 117 2.65 5.24 -0.72
N ALA A 118 1.67 4.89 0.12
CA ALA A 118 1.74 5.13 1.58
C ALA A 118 2.98 4.49 2.26
N TYR A 119 3.65 3.56 1.58
CA TYR A 119 4.85 2.87 2.02
C TYR A 119 6.04 3.28 1.13
N GLY A 120 6.63 4.43 1.43
CA GLY A 120 7.85 4.91 0.79
C GLY A 120 8.50 6.01 1.61
N ASP A 121 9.81 6.10 1.52
CA ASP A 121 10.60 7.15 2.17
C ASP A 121 11.47 7.86 1.13
N CYS A 122 11.57 9.17 1.26
CA CYS A 122 12.52 9.97 0.51
C CYS A 122 13.36 10.77 1.49
N GLN A 123 14.68 10.70 1.35
CA GLN A 123 15.60 11.33 2.31
C GLN A 123 16.77 12.01 1.57
N PRO A 124 17.33 13.12 2.09
CA PRO A 124 18.61 13.61 1.61
C PRO A 124 19.68 12.54 1.84
N THR A 125 20.54 12.33 0.85
CA THR A 125 21.64 11.36 0.96
C THR A 125 22.61 11.72 2.07
N GLN A 126 23.30 10.73 2.63
CA GLN A 126 24.35 11.01 3.60
C GLN A 126 25.47 11.86 2.99
N ALA A 127 25.81 11.60 1.73
CA ALA A 127 26.82 12.36 0.99
C ALA A 127 26.53 13.87 0.96
N VAL A 128 25.28 14.30 0.68
CA VAL A 128 24.96 15.74 0.68
C VAL A 128 24.92 16.33 2.09
N LYS A 129 24.49 15.54 3.08
CA LYS A 129 24.49 15.94 4.50
C LYS A 129 25.92 16.19 4.99
N ASP A 130 26.85 15.32 4.63
CA ASP A 130 28.27 15.44 4.99
C ASP A 130 28.92 16.60 4.24
N PHE A 131 28.65 16.73 2.94
CA PHE A 131 29.16 17.82 2.10
C PHE A 131 28.76 19.21 2.62
N LEU A 132 27.53 19.37 3.11
CA LEU A 132 27.02 20.62 3.68
C LEU A 132 27.00 20.62 5.22
N SER A 133 27.79 19.76 5.87
CA SER A 133 27.82 19.61 7.33
C SER A 133 28.28 20.87 8.08
N PHE A 134 29.05 21.73 7.41
CA PHE A 134 29.52 23.03 7.89
C PHE A 134 28.39 24.06 8.04
N MET A 135 27.23 23.83 7.41
CA MET A 135 26.08 24.71 7.58
C MET A 135 25.48 24.56 8.99
N PRO A 136 24.98 25.65 9.59
CA PRO A 136 24.27 25.57 10.87
C PRO A 136 23.07 24.62 10.76
N VAL A 137 22.70 23.98 11.88
CA VAL A 137 21.70 22.89 11.91
C VAL A 137 20.40 23.24 11.18
N GLY A 138 19.87 24.45 11.35
CA GLY A 138 18.64 24.91 10.69
C GLY A 138 18.75 25.15 9.17
N TYR A 139 19.95 25.08 8.60
CA TYR A 139 20.24 25.28 7.18
C TYR A 139 20.83 24.03 6.51
N ARG A 140 20.89 22.91 7.23
CA ARG A 140 21.35 21.63 6.68
C ARG A 140 20.34 21.07 5.67
N PRO A 141 20.77 20.16 4.78
CA PRO A 141 19.87 19.53 3.81
C PRO A 141 18.66 18.89 4.49
N ALA A 142 17.48 19.37 4.11
CA ALA A 142 16.20 18.88 4.65
C ALA A 142 15.17 18.80 3.53
N LEU A 143 14.23 17.86 3.69
CA LEU A 143 13.07 17.77 2.81
C LEU A 143 12.21 19.01 2.96
N VAL A 144 11.67 19.49 1.85
CA VAL A 144 10.69 20.56 1.82
C VAL A 144 9.42 20.06 1.14
N ALA A 145 8.30 20.71 1.46
CA ALA A 145 7.03 20.41 0.81
C ALA A 145 7.17 20.52 -0.72
N SER A 146 6.62 19.53 -1.41
CA SER A 146 6.54 19.49 -2.86
C SER A 146 5.13 19.17 -3.31
N SER A 147 4.81 19.51 -4.55
CA SER A 147 3.53 19.20 -5.19
C SER A 147 3.77 18.32 -6.41
N HIS A 148 2.75 17.57 -6.79
CA HIS A 148 2.76 16.81 -8.04
C HIS A 148 3.24 17.67 -9.23
N PRO A 149 4.10 17.15 -10.13
CA PRO A 149 4.64 15.78 -10.18
C PRO A 149 5.94 15.59 -9.38
N VAL A 150 6.35 16.54 -8.53
CA VAL A 150 7.55 16.40 -7.70
C VAL A 150 7.27 15.44 -6.55
N VAL A 151 8.09 14.40 -6.47
CA VAL A 151 7.97 13.28 -5.53
C VAL A 151 8.50 13.68 -4.16
N CYS A 152 9.67 14.30 -4.15
CA CYS A 152 10.25 14.94 -2.99
C CYS A 152 11.22 16.03 -3.43
N ALA A 153 11.48 16.97 -2.53
CA ALA A 153 12.40 18.07 -2.77
C ALA A 153 13.29 18.27 -1.55
N VAL A 154 14.57 18.55 -1.78
CA VAL A 154 15.53 18.90 -0.73
C VAL A 154 16.03 20.32 -0.94
N SER A 155 16.05 21.09 0.14
CA SER A 155 16.64 22.43 0.14
C SER A 155 18.11 22.37 0.56
N LEU A 156 18.97 22.97 -0.26
CA LEU A 156 20.41 23.10 -0.01
C LEU A 156 20.72 24.58 0.19
N TYR A 157 21.20 24.96 1.37
CA TYR A 157 21.69 26.30 1.66
C TYR A 157 23.22 26.30 1.71
N PHE A 158 23.85 27.35 1.20
CA PHE A 158 25.30 27.47 1.17
C PHE A 158 25.75 28.93 0.95
N PRO A 159 26.98 29.31 1.33
CA PRO A 159 27.56 30.61 0.98
C PRO A 159 27.87 30.73 -0.52
N SER A 160 27.83 31.94 -1.07
CA SER A 160 28.04 32.25 -2.50
C SER A 160 29.34 31.70 -3.07
N VAL A 161 30.41 31.66 -2.27
CA VAL A 161 31.71 31.11 -2.68
C VAL A 161 31.69 29.61 -3.01
N TYR A 162 30.68 28.87 -2.54
CA TYR A 162 30.51 27.43 -2.80
C TYR A 162 29.57 27.14 -3.97
N GLU A 163 29.04 28.16 -4.66
CA GLU A 163 27.96 27.97 -5.64
C GLU A 163 28.32 26.99 -6.76
N GLN A 164 29.51 27.13 -7.36
CA GLN A 164 29.94 26.22 -8.41
C GLN A 164 30.16 24.80 -7.86
N THR A 165 30.84 24.66 -6.73
CA THR A 165 31.11 23.36 -6.10
C THR A 165 29.82 22.62 -5.75
N VAL A 166 28.79 23.33 -5.28
CA VAL A 166 27.48 22.74 -4.99
C VAL A 166 26.78 22.31 -6.28
N LYS A 167 26.82 23.12 -7.34
CA LYS A 167 26.27 22.76 -8.65
C LYS A 167 26.95 21.51 -9.22
N ASP A 168 28.28 21.44 -9.11
CA ASP A 168 29.06 20.29 -9.55
C ASP A 168 28.72 19.03 -8.74
N PHE A 169 28.54 19.17 -7.42
CA PHE A 169 28.08 18.07 -6.56
C PHE A 169 26.70 17.55 -7.00
N ILE A 170 25.74 18.44 -7.24
CA ILE A 170 24.40 18.07 -7.71
C ILE A 170 24.48 17.39 -9.09
N ALA A 171 25.39 17.80 -9.97
CA ALA A 171 25.54 17.16 -11.28
C ALA A 171 26.16 15.76 -11.19
N ALA A 172 27.05 15.53 -10.22
CA ALA A 172 27.84 14.31 -10.11
C ALA A 172 27.25 13.24 -9.17
N GLN A 173 26.45 13.63 -8.17
CA GLN A 173 26.04 12.75 -7.08
C GLN A 173 24.53 12.84 -6.80
N PRO A 174 23.88 11.73 -6.38
CA PRO A 174 22.51 11.78 -5.90
C PRO A 174 22.41 12.60 -4.62
N VAL A 175 21.55 13.62 -4.64
CA VAL A 175 21.25 14.46 -3.47
C VAL A 175 20.11 13.88 -2.62
N LEU A 176 19.24 13.10 -3.26
CA LEU A 176 18.08 12.46 -2.67
C LEU A 176 18.16 10.95 -2.87
N THR A 177 17.57 10.22 -1.94
CA THR A 177 17.22 8.80 -2.10
C THR A 177 15.71 8.66 -2.11
N LEU A 178 15.22 7.68 -2.86
CA LEU A 178 13.83 7.23 -2.82
C LEU A 178 13.83 5.72 -2.71
N ASP A 179 13.06 5.19 -1.77
CA ASP A 179 12.73 3.77 -1.69
C ASP A 179 11.23 3.65 -1.41
N ALA A 180 10.50 3.07 -2.35
CA ALA A 180 9.06 2.91 -2.23
C ALA A 180 8.61 1.62 -2.90
N THR A 181 7.51 1.04 -2.39
CA THR A 181 6.90 -0.14 -3.00
C THR A 181 5.41 0.11 -3.21
N VAL A 182 4.96 0.04 -4.46
CA VAL A 182 3.52 0.08 -4.80
C VAL A 182 3.02 -1.36 -4.85
N PRO A 183 2.03 -1.74 -4.03
CA PRO A 183 1.48 -3.10 -4.01
C PRO A 183 0.51 -3.31 -5.19
N LEU A 184 1.06 -3.39 -6.41
CA LEU A 184 0.27 -3.69 -7.62
C LEU A 184 -0.01 -5.19 -7.73
N CYS A 185 -1.05 -5.51 -8.52
CA CYS A 185 -1.39 -6.87 -8.91
C CYS A 185 -1.02 -7.11 -10.38
N GLU A 186 -0.76 -8.36 -10.76
CA GLU A 186 -0.54 -8.72 -12.16
C GLU A 186 -1.79 -8.41 -13.01
N PRO A 187 -1.63 -7.99 -14.27
CA PRO A 187 -2.77 -7.85 -15.19
C PRO A 187 -3.52 -9.17 -15.44
N THR A 188 -2.82 -10.29 -15.27
CA THR A 188 -3.36 -11.66 -15.35
C THR A 188 -4.07 -12.11 -14.07
N SER A 189 -4.18 -11.25 -13.05
CA SER A 189 -4.94 -11.53 -11.83
C SER A 189 -6.38 -11.86 -12.17
N LEU A 190 -6.81 -13.06 -11.81
CA LEU A 190 -8.13 -13.58 -12.14
C LEU A 190 -9.17 -13.10 -11.14
N ARG A 191 -10.43 -13.15 -11.56
CA ARG A 191 -11.53 -13.12 -10.60
C ARG A 191 -11.96 -14.54 -10.29
N MET A 192 -11.93 -14.89 -9.00
CA MET A 192 -12.49 -16.13 -8.49
C MET A 192 -14.00 -16.15 -8.76
N ASP A 193 -14.47 -17.18 -9.46
CA ASP A 193 -15.89 -17.40 -9.76
C ASP A 193 -16.53 -18.19 -8.62
N VAL A 194 -17.28 -17.49 -7.76
CA VAL A 194 -17.94 -18.07 -6.59
C VAL A 194 -18.93 -19.16 -7.01
N ASN A 195 -19.63 -18.97 -8.13
CA ASN A 195 -20.61 -19.93 -8.61
C ASN A 195 -19.97 -21.24 -9.07
N ALA A 196 -18.79 -21.18 -9.70
CA ALA A 196 -18.04 -22.37 -10.08
C ALA A 196 -17.65 -23.23 -8.85
N ILE A 197 -17.25 -22.60 -7.75
CA ILE A 197 -16.97 -23.28 -6.47
C ILE A 197 -18.26 -23.88 -5.90
N ASN A 198 -19.35 -23.12 -5.87
CA ASN A 198 -20.64 -23.59 -5.37
C ASN A 198 -21.16 -24.82 -6.13
N LEU A 199 -21.03 -24.83 -7.46
CA LEU A 199 -21.43 -25.97 -8.30
C LEU A 199 -20.58 -27.23 -8.03
N ALA A 200 -19.29 -27.07 -7.77
CA ALA A 200 -18.41 -28.18 -7.39
C ALA A 200 -18.85 -28.79 -6.04
N LEU A 201 -19.16 -27.95 -5.04
CA LEU A 201 -19.64 -28.39 -3.74
C LEU A 201 -21.05 -28.99 -3.80
N GLN A 202 -21.93 -28.47 -4.64
CA GLN A 202 -23.24 -29.07 -4.88
C GLN A 202 -23.12 -30.45 -5.54
N THR A 203 -22.22 -30.60 -6.50
CA THR A 203 -21.94 -31.90 -7.15
C THR A 203 -21.42 -32.92 -6.13
N ALA A 204 -20.66 -32.46 -5.13
CA ALA A 204 -20.22 -33.26 -4.00
C ALA A 204 -21.31 -33.51 -2.93
N GLY A 205 -22.53 -32.98 -3.11
CA GLY A 205 -23.65 -33.14 -2.17
C GLY A 205 -23.59 -32.24 -0.93
N VAL A 206 -22.65 -31.29 -0.88
CA VAL A 206 -22.37 -30.44 0.28
C VAL A 206 -23.32 -29.24 0.33
N LEU A 207 -23.57 -28.65 -0.84
CA LEU A 207 -24.45 -27.50 -0.99
C LEU A 207 -25.72 -27.86 -1.76
N GLN A 208 -26.81 -27.18 -1.41
CA GLN A 208 -28.07 -27.19 -2.13
C GLN A 208 -28.45 -25.76 -2.49
N VAL A 209 -29.14 -25.57 -3.60
CA VAL A 209 -29.64 -24.26 -4.03
C VAL A 209 -31.16 -24.27 -4.05
N SER A 210 -31.77 -23.28 -3.40
CA SER A 210 -33.21 -23.07 -3.42
C SER A 210 -33.68 -22.46 -4.75
N GLY A 211 -34.99 -22.48 -5.01
CA GLY A 211 -35.56 -21.78 -6.17
C GLY A 211 -35.33 -20.26 -6.17
N ALA A 212 -35.01 -19.67 -5.02
CA ALA A 212 -34.63 -18.26 -4.87
C ALA A 212 -33.13 -18.00 -5.07
N GLY A 213 -32.33 -19.03 -5.40
CA GLY A 213 -30.88 -18.91 -5.61
C GLY A 213 -30.05 -18.81 -4.33
N VAL A 214 -30.65 -19.04 -3.16
CA VAL A 214 -29.93 -19.12 -1.87
C VAL A 214 -29.28 -20.49 -1.77
N TRP A 215 -27.99 -20.52 -1.44
CA TRP A 215 -27.21 -21.74 -1.27
C TRP A 215 -27.09 -22.09 0.20
N THR A 216 -27.37 -23.34 0.56
CA THR A 216 -27.36 -23.83 1.95
C THR A 216 -26.68 -25.19 2.06
N GLY A 217 -26.03 -25.45 3.19
CA GLY A 217 -25.44 -26.75 3.52
C GLY A 217 -25.12 -26.86 5.02
N ASN A 218 -24.60 -28.01 5.44
CA ASN A 218 -24.02 -28.13 6.78
C ASN A 218 -22.70 -27.33 6.83
N GLN A 219 -22.50 -26.50 7.85
CA GLN A 219 -21.33 -25.62 7.92
C GLN A 219 -19.99 -26.38 7.95
N TRP A 220 -19.96 -27.54 8.61
CA TRP A 220 -18.72 -28.30 8.81
C TRP A 220 -18.33 -28.98 7.52
N ASP A 221 -19.31 -29.53 6.81
CA ASP A 221 -19.11 -30.09 5.47
C ASP A 221 -18.68 -29.00 4.49
N VAL A 222 -19.32 -27.82 4.50
CA VAL A 222 -18.92 -26.68 3.65
C VAL A 222 -17.49 -26.27 3.93
N ILE A 223 -17.08 -26.10 5.19
CA ILE A 223 -15.70 -25.73 5.54
C ILE A 223 -14.73 -26.83 5.10
N PHE A 224 -14.98 -28.08 5.48
CA PHE A 224 -14.08 -29.19 5.19
C PHE A 224 -13.92 -29.40 3.68
N GLU A 225 -15.03 -29.47 2.95
CA GLU A 225 -15.04 -29.76 1.52
C GLU A 225 -14.54 -28.57 0.69
N SER A 226 -14.83 -27.33 1.10
CA SER A 226 -14.24 -26.16 0.44
C SER A 226 -12.72 -26.10 0.65
N VAL A 227 -12.20 -26.41 1.84
CA VAL A 227 -10.75 -26.53 2.08
C VAL A 227 -10.17 -27.66 1.24
N ARG A 228 -10.80 -28.84 1.21
CA ARG A 228 -10.35 -29.96 0.38
C ARG A 228 -10.30 -29.57 -1.09
N LEU A 229 -11.27 -28.79 -1.57
CA LEU A 229 -11.32 -28.32 -2.94
C LEU A 229 -10.16 -27.37 -3.28
N THR A 230 -9.60 -26.62 -2.32
CA THR A 230 -8.36 -25.85 -2.54
C THR A 230 -7.15 -26.73 -2.85
N GLN A 231 -7.16 -27.98 -2.40
CA GLN A 231 -6.06 -28.92 -2.59
C GLN A 231 -6.23 -29.72 -3.89
N THR A 232 -7.47 -30.05 -4.25
CA THR A 232 -7.76 -30.88 -5.44
C THR A 232 -8.07 -30.06 -6.69
N SER A 233 -8.56 -28.84 -6.54
CA SER A 233 -8.89 -27.91 -7.63
C SER A 233 -8.45 -26.46 -7.28
N PRO A 234 -7.17 -26.23 -6.99
CA PRO A 234 -6.64 -24.94 -6.53
C PRO A 234 -7.00 -23.76 -7.45
N GLN A 235 -7.07 -24.01 -8.77
CA GLN A 235 -7.41 -23.03 -9.80
C GLN A 235 -8.80 -22.40 -9.63
N LEU A 236 -9.70 -23.02 -8.87
CA LEU A 236 -11.02 -22.44 -8.56
C LEU A 236 -10.93 -21.28 -7.58
N PHE A 237 -9.89 -21.21 -6.73
CA PHE A 237 -9.78 -20.23 -5.65
C PHE A 237 -8.77 -19.13 -5.97
N ALA A 238 -7.56 -19.50 -6.35
CA ALA A 238 -6.49 -18.58 -6.77
C ALA A 238 -5.35 -19.36 -7.41
N THR A 239 -4.50 -18.69 -8.19
CA THR A 239 -3.36 -19.32 -8.87
C THR A 239 -2.11 -19.42 -8.01
N GLN A 240 -1.86 -18.47 -7.10
CA GLN A 240 -0.68 -18.47 -6.23
C GLN A 240 -0.95 -19.02 -4.82
N ASP A 241 -1.96 -18.48 -4.12
CA ASP A 241 -2.35 -18.94 -2.79
C ASP A 241 -3.86 -19.28 -2.72
N PRO A 242 -4.25 -20.54 -3.00
CA PRO A 242 -5.62 -20.98 -2.87
C PRO A 242 -6.24 -20.76 -1.48
N GLN A 243 -5.43 -20.64 -0.42
CA GLN A 243 -5.93 -20.36 0.94
C GLN A 243 -6.44 -18.93 1.08
N GLU A 244 -5.89 -17.98 0.33
CA GLU A 244 -6.43 -16.61 0.29
C GLU A 244 -7.80 -16.58 -0.39
N GLY A 245 -7.92 -17.24 -1.56
CA GLY A 245 -9.19 -17.37 -2.27
C GLY A 245 -10.24 -18.08 -1.43
N TRP A 246 -9.86 -19.15 -0.72
CA TRP A 246 -10.76 -19.84 0.21
C TRP A 246 -11.23 -18.96 1.36
N ARG A 247 -10.34 -18.18 1.98
CA ARG A 247 -10.73 -17.23 3.03
C ARG A 247 -11.74 -16.21 2.52
N ALA A 248 -11.53 -15.66 1.31
CA ALA A 248 -12.47 -14.74 0.68
C ALA A 248 -13.81 -15.42 0.36
N TYR A 249 -13.78 -16.66 -0.13
CA TYR A 249 -14.98 -17.45 -0.44
C TYR A 249 -15.82 -17.76 0.81
N VAL A 250 -15.21 -18.24 1.89
CA VAL A 250 -15.94 -18.62 3.12
C VAL A 250 -16.57 -17.40 3.80
N GLN A 251 -15.97 -16.21 3.68
CA GLN A 251 -16.54 -14.96 4.19
C GLN A 251 -17.87 -14.57 3.53
N LEU A 252 -18.23 -15.17 2.38
CA LEU A 252 -19.51 -14.94 1.72
C LEU A 252 -20.67 -15.69 2.37
N PHE A 253 -20.39 -16.66 3.24
CA PHE A 253 -21.40 -17.41 3.98
C PHE A 253 -21.73 -16.76 5.31
N GLN A 254 -23.00 -16.81 5.67
CA GLN A 254 -23.44 -16.75 7.05
C GLN A 254 -23.36 -18.15 7.65
N LEU A 255 -22.47 -18.32 8.62
CA LEU A 255 -22.28 -19.58 9.35
C LEU A 255 -23.01 -19.51 10.67
N ASP A 256 -23.85 -20.51 10.97
CA ASP A 256 -24.53 -20.68 12.25
C ASP A 256 -23.99 -21.94 12.95
N PRO A 257 -23.12 -21.76 13.97
CA PRO A 257 -22.56 -22.85 14.72
C PRO A 257 -23.58 -23.72 15.47
N ALA A 258 -24.67 -23.11 15.93
CA ALA A 258 -25.67 -23.77 16.77
C ALA A 258 -26.67 -24.58 15.93
N ALA A 259 -27.05 -24.06 14.76
CA ALA A 259 -27.89 -24.77 13.80
C ALA A 259 -27.08 -25.69 12.87
N GLU A 260 -25.75 -25.61 12.91
CA GLU A 260 -24.82 -26.28 12.00
C GLU A 260 -25.05 -25.95 10.52
N THR A 261 -25.50 -24.73 10.22
CA THR A 261 -25.85 -24.35 8.85
C THR A 261 -24.89 -23.31 8.28
N ALA A 262 -24.63 -23.40 6.98
CA ALA A 262 -24.00 -22.37 6.19
C ALA A 262 -24.97 -21.88 5.13
N THR A 263 -25.16 -20.57 5.02
CA THR A 263 -26.07 -19.95 4.04
C THR A 263 -25.35 -18.86 3.25
N MET A 264 -25.44 -18.90 1.92
CA MET A 264 -24.95 -17.84 1.02
C MET A 264 -26.11 -17.29 0.21
N SER A 265 -26.21 -15.96 0.16
CA SER A 265 -27.25 -15.27 -0.61
C SER A 265 -27.04 -15.43 -2.12
N ALA A 266 -28.11 -15.29 -2.91
CA ALA A 266 -28.02 -15.31 -4.37
C ALA A 266 -27.07 -14.22 -4.91
N ALA A 267 -27.04 -13.05 -4.28
CA ALA A 267 -26.14 -11.97 -4.67
C ALA A 267 -24.66 -12.35 -4.48
N ASN A 268 -24.31 -12.93 -3.32
CA ASN A 268 -22.95 -13.39 -3.04
C ASN A 268 -22.53 -14.54 -3.97
N ALA A 269 -23.46 -15.45 -4.29
CA ALA A 269 -23.19 -16.56 -5.19
C ALA A 269 -22.86 -16.14 -6.63
N GLN A 270 -23.30 -14.94 -7.05
CA GLN A 270 -22.98 -14.36 -8.37
C GLN A 270 -21.74 -13.46 -8.34
N GLN A 271 -21.09 -13.29 -7.18
CA GLN A 271 -19.90 -12.45 -7.09
C GLN A 271 -18.71 -13.06 -7.82
N ARG A 272 -17.90 -12.16 -8.37
CA ARG A 272 -16.57 -12.45 -8.89
C ARG A 272 -15.57 -11.69 -8.04
N ILE A 273 -14.84 -12.40 -7.21
CA ILE A 273 -13.90 -11.78 -6.26
C ILE A 273 -12.55 -11.61 -6.96
N PHE A 274 -12.02 -10.39 -6.96
CA PHE A 274 -10.68 -10.13 -7.48
C PHE A 274 -9.61 -10.80 -6.60
N MET A 275 -8.80 -11.68 -7.18
CA MET A 275 -7.69 -12.35 -6.51
C MET A 275 -6.38 -11.76 -7.02
N CYS A 276 -5.78 -10.88 -6.21
CA CYS A 276 -4.53 -10.23 -6.56
C CYS A 276 -3.39 -11.25 -6.62
N ILE A 277 -2.75 -11.37 -7.79
CA ILE A 277 -1.43 -11.97 -7.89
C ILE A 277 -0.43 -10.83 -7.63
N PRO A 278 0.31 -10.80 -6.51
CA PRO A 278 1.15 -9.66 -6.20
C PRO A 278 2.26 -9.47 -7.25
N ARG A 279 2.33 -8.28 -7.85
CA ARG A 279 3.43 -7.83 -8.70
C ARG A 279 3.85 -6.44 -8.26
N PRO A 280 4.51 -6.33 -7.09
CA PRO A 280 4.86 -5.03 -6.53
C PRO A 280 5.77 -4.25 -7.48
N LEU A 281 5.51 -2.95 -7.62
CA LEU A 281 6.42 -2.03 -8.29
C LEU A 281 7.37 -1.46 -7.24
N HIS A 282 8.62 -1.91 -7.28
CA HIS A 282 9.70 -1.36 -6.47
C HIS A 282 10.32 -0.15 -7.15
N ILE A 283 10.38 0.96 -6.42
CA ILE A 283 10.88 2.24 -6.90
C ILE A 283 12.11 2.58 -6.08
N ARG A 284 13.26 2.73 -6.75
CA ARG A 284 14.53 3.10 -6.13
C ARG A 284 15.22 4.23 -6.89
N PHE A 285 15.77 5.19 -6.16
CA PHE A 285 16.64 6.23 -6.69
C PHE A 285 17.73 6.59 -5.69
N GLY A 286 18.94 6.90 -6.18
CA GLY A 286 20.02 7.46 -5.37
C GLY A 286 20.62 6.54 -4.31
N GLN A 287 20.22 5.26 -4.28
CA GLN A 287 20.83 4.23 -3.45
C GLN A 287 22.10 3.71 -4.13
N VAL A 288 23.17 3.53 -3.36
CA VAL A 288 24.32 2.73 -3.79
C VAL A 288 23.85 1.28 -3.82
N ALA A 289 24.14 0.54 -4.89
CA ALA A 289 23.84 -0.89 -4.92
C ALA A 289 24.50 -1.56 -3.70
N GLU A 290 23.73 -2.23 -2.86
CA GLU A 290 24.33 -3.14 -1.88
C GLU A 290 25.01 -4.27 -2.67
N PRO A 291 26.30 -4.55 -2.40
CA PRO A 291 27.05 -5.61 -3.07
C PRO A 291 26.52 -7.01 -2.77
#